data_AF-A0A927PK65-F1
#
_entry.id   AF-A0A927PK65-F1
#
_cell.length_a   1.000
_cell.length_b   1.000
_cell.length_c   1.000
_cell.angle_alpha   90.00
_cell.angle_beta   90.00
_cell.angle_gamma   90.00
#
_symmetry.space_group_name_H-M   'P 1'
#
loop_
_entity.id
_entity.type
_entity.pdbx_description
1 polymer ?
#
loop_
_entity_poly.entity_id
_entity_poly.type
_entity_poly.pdbx_seq_one_letter_code
_entity_poly.pdbx_strand_id
1 'polypeptide(L)' 'MSKDTDKKGEVIKLNEKVTVYATDKSRHYKKGEEIKVHQVLADKLIAAGKATKESPKK' A
#
# COMPACT_ATOMS: atom_id res chain seq x y z
N MET A 1 -13.23 -31.24 17.29
CA MET A 1 -12.60 -30.86 15.99
C MET A 1 -13.64 -30.14 15.14
N SER A 2 -13.20 -29.25 14.24
CA SER A 2 -13.97 -28.24 13.46
C SER A 2 -14.06 -26.91 14.21
N LYS A 3 -13.18 -25.91 14.05
CA LYS A 3 -12.43 -25.34 12.91
C LYS A 3 -13.25 -24.38 12.04
N ASP A 4 -13.85 -23.38 12.68
CA ASP A 4 -14.44 -22.21 12.02
C ASP A 4 -13.61 -20.97 12.32
N THR A 5 -12.53 -20.81 11.54
CA THR A 5 -11.77 -19.57 11.47
C THR A 5 -12.58 -18.54 10.69
N ASP A 6 -13.45 -17.84 11.40
CA ASP A 6 -14.24 -16.71 10.92
C ASP A 6 -13.33 -15.48 10.71
N LYS A 7 -12.40 -15.53 9.75
CA LYS A 7 -11.76 -14.33 9.21
C LYS A 7 -12.72 -13.70 8.20
N LYS A 8 -13.85 -13.21 8.70
CA LYS A 8 -14.81 -12.41 7.93
C LYS A 8 -14.06 -11.25 7.28
N GLY A 9 -14.28 -11.11 5.97
CA GLY A 9 -13.60 -10.17 5.10
C GLY A 9 -13.53 -8.78 5.73
N GLU A 10 -12.31 -8.27 5.84
CA GLU A 10 -12.04 -6.92 6.29
C GLU A 10 -12.80 -5.95 5.36
N VAL A 11 -13.75 -5.19 5.94
CA VAL A 11 -14.53 -4.20 5.19
C VAL A 11 -13.61 -3.01 4.93
N ILE A 12 -13.00 -2.99 3.75
CA ILE A 12 -12.06 -1.96 3.37
C ILE A 12 -12.83 -0.77 2.82
N LYS A 13 -12.80 0.35 3.54
CA LYS A 13 -13.40 1.61 3.08
C LYS A 13 -12.60 2.15 1.89
N LEU A 14 -13.11 1.91 0.68
CA LEU A 14 -12.49 2.40 -0.56
C LEU A 14 -12.41 3.93 -0.65
N ASN A 15 -13.08 4.68 0.23
CA ASN A 15 -12.93 6.14 0.26
C ASN A 15 -11.61 6.62 0.91
N GLU A 16 -10.97 5.79 1.73
CA GLU A 16 -9.72 6.19 2.39
C GLU A 16 -8.54 5.93 1.45
N LYS A 17 -7.95 7.04 0.97
CA LYS A 17 -6.69 7.04 0.23
C LYS A 17 -5.57 7.39 1.18
N VAL A 18 -4.50 6.62 1.14
CA VAL A 18 -3.25 6.92 1.84
C VAL A 18 -2.21 7.36 0.85
N THR A 19 -1.30 8.20 1.34
CA THR A 19 -0.15 8.66 0.58
C THR A 19 1.02 7.72 0.82
N VAL A 20 1.61 7.23 -0.26
CA VAL A 20 2.88 6.49 -0.25
C VAL A 20 3.82 7.11 -1.28
N TYR A 21 5.12 6.91 -1.11
CA TYR A 21 6.15 7.48 -1.99
C TYR A 21 6.77 6.39 -2.83
N ALA A 22 6.89 6.61 -4.14
CA ALA A 22 7.52 5.61 -5.00
C ALA A 22 9.00 5.44 -4.68
N THR A 23 9.49 4.23 -4.90
CA THR A 23 10.92 3.89 -4.82
C THR A 23 11.52 3.79 -6.21
N ASP A 24 12.83 3.61 -6.26
CA ASP A 24 13.59 3.22 -7.46
C ASP A 24 13.14 1.89 -8.12
N LYS A 25 12.36 1.06 -7.42
CA LYS A 25 11.80 -0.19 -7.98
C LYS A 25 10.46 0.00 -8.69
N SER A 26 9.87 1.20 -8.63
CA SER A 26 8.64 1.51 -9.35
C SER A 26 8.93 1.72 -10.84
N ARG A 27 8.17 1.07 -11.72
CA ARG A 27 8.27 1.27 -13.18
C ARG A 27 7.42 2.42 -13.71
N HIS A 28 6.39 2.81 -12.96
CA HIS A 28 5.38 3.76 -13.42
C HIS A 28 5.50 5.13 -12.76
N TYR A 29 6.21 5.21 -11.64
CA TYR A 29 6.36 6.41 -10.82
C TYR A 29 7.82 6.69 -10.57
N LYS A 30 8.23 7.96 -10.53
CA LYS A 30 9.61 8.32 -10.22
C LYS A 30 9.92 8.07 -8.74
N LYS A 31 11.17 7.76 -8.41
CA LYS A 31 11.61 7.66 -7.01
C LYS A 31 11.28 8.96 -6.27
N GLY A 32 10.57 8.84 -5.16
CA GLY A 32 10.10 9.94 -4.33
C GLY A 32 8.82 10.61 -4.77
N GLU A 33 8.21 10.17 -5.87
CA GLU A 33 6.92 10.68 -6.32
C GLU A 33 5.80 10.28 -5.34
N GLU A 34 4.91 11.24 -5.06
CA GLU A 34 3.77 11.05 -4.16
C GLU A 34 2.65 10.27 -4.89
N ILE A 35 2.22 9.15 -4.31
CA ILE A 35 1.18 8.28 -4.84
C ILE A 35 0.03 8.20 -3.84
N LYS A 36 -1.16 8.68 -4.23
CA LYS A 36 -2.39 8.58 -3.42
C LYS A 36 -3.25 7.42 -3.88
N VAL A 37 -3.25 6.34 -3.10
CA VAL A 37 -3.95 5.08 -3.42
C VAL A 37 -4.67 4.51 -2.20
N HIS A 38 -5.55 3.55 -2.40
CA HIS A 38 -6.20 2.84 -1.29
C HIS A 38 -5.18 2.08 -0.44
N GLN A 39 -5.50 1.90 0.84
CA GLN A 39 -4.67 1.17 1.80
C GLN A 39 -4.19 -0.19 1.26
N VAL A 40 -5.08 -0.97 0.64
CA VAL A 40 -4.75 -2.29 0.04
C VAL A 40 -3.68 -2.17 -1.04
N LEU A 41 -3.79 -1.16 -1.91
CA LEU A 41 -2.84 -0.97 -2.99
C LEU A 41 -1.53 -0.42 -2.45
N ALA A 42 -1.58 0.50 -1.48
CA ALA A 42 -0.41 0.98 -0.77
C ALA A 42 0.37 -0.17 -0.13
N ASP A 43 -0.29 -1.04 0.63
CA ASP A 43 0.37 -2.17 1.28
C ASP A 43 0.92 -3.18 0.25
N LYS A 44 0.23 -3.41 -0.88
CA LYS A 44 0.77 -4.21 -2.00
C LYS A 44 2.02 -3.58 -2.62
N LEU A 45 2.03 -2.26 -2.83
CA LEU A 45 3.18 -1.54 -3.38
C LEU A 45 4.36 -1.56 -2.42
N ILE A 46 4.11 -1.42 -1.12
CA ILE A 46 5.13 -1.47 -0.07
C ILE A 46 5.68 -2.88 0.08
N ALA A 47 4.82 -3.91 0.11
CA ALA A 47 5.23 -5.31 0.17
C ALA A 47 6.07 -5.71 -1.06
N ALA A 48 5.77 -5.16 -2.23
CA ALA A 48 6.57 -5.33 -3.44
C ALA A 48 7.86 -4.48 -3.47
N GLY A 49 8.08 -3.65 -2.45
CA GLY A 49 9.20 -2.71 -2.37
C GLY A 49 9.16 -1.59 -3.42
N LYS A 50 7.99 -1.34 -4.04
CA LYS A 50 7.78 -0.32 -5.07
C LYS A 50 7.42 1.04 -4.49
N ALA A 51 6.87 1.08 -3.28
CA ALA A 51 6.56 2.31 -2.55
C ALA A 51 6.95 2.21 -1.07
N THR A 52 7.00 3.33 -0.36
CA THR A 52 7.25 3.42 1.09
C THR A 52 6.26 4.39 1.74
N LYS A 53 5.97 4.19 3.04
CA LYS A 53 5.16 5.13 3.84
C LYS A 53 5.94 6.38 4.24
N GLU A 54 7.27 6.33 4.17
CA GLU A 54 8.15 7.43 4.54
C GLU A 54 8.48 8.29 3.32
N SER A 55 8.38 9.60 3.48
CA SER A 55 8.87 10.55 2.50
C SER A 55 10.38 10.34 2.34
N PRO A 56 10.92 10.30 1.11
CA PRO A 56 12.37 10.27 0.93
C PRO A 56 12.95 11.51 1.59
N LYS A 57 13.72 11.31 2.67
CA LYS A 57 14.52 12.40 3.24
C LYS A 57 15.54 12.81 2.18
N LYS A 58 15.49 14.10 1.85
CA LYS A 58 16.28 14.77 0.82
C LYS A 58 17.78 14.67 1.09
#